data_AF-A0A9J5Y556-F1
#
_entry.id   AF-A0A9J5Y556-F1
#
_cell.length_a   1.000
_cell.length_b   1.000
_cell.length_c   1.000
_cell.angle_alpha   90.00
_cell.angle_beta   90.00
_cell.angle_gamma   90.00
#
_symmetry.space_group_name_H-M   'P 1'
#
loop_
_entity.id
_entity.type
_entity.pdbx_description
1 polymer ?
#
loop_
_entity_poly.entity_id
_entity_poly.type
_entity_poly.pdbx_seq_one_letter_code
_entity_poly.pdbx_strand_id
1 'polypeptide(L)'
;MHTWQYIKQIVSSVSKPLEIDLATKGRTRLSMAKVRVEIDLLKPQHESVYVVLIHENSLQTGFMQKLEYEGIPKYYKHCKKLGHTTNCRRV
;
A
#
# COMPACT_ATOMS: atom_id res chain seq x y z
N MET A 1 -9.47 -6.51 18.61
CA MET A 1 -9.32 -6.87 17.18
C MET A 1 -8.59 -5.69 16.49
N HIS A 2 -7.27 -5.59 16.63
CA HIS A 2 -6.50 -4.36 16.33
C HIS A 2 -5.75 -4.38 14.98
N THR A 3 -5.77 -5.51 14.28
CA THR A 3 -5.01 -5.73 13.03
C THR A 3 -5.29 -4.67 11.97
N TRP A 4 -6.55 -4.25 11.82
CA TRP A 4 -6.91 -3.22 10.83
C TRP A 4 -6.36 -1.83 11.17
N GLN A 5 -6.32 -1.47 12.46
CA GLN A 5 -5.81 -0.16 12.90
C GLN A 5 -4.33 -0.02 12.57
N TYR A 6 -3.53 -1.06 12.83
CA TYR A 6 -2.10 -1.07 12.50
C TYR A 6 -1.84 -1.06 10.99
N ILE A 7 -2.57 -1.87 10.22
CA ILE A 7 -2.47 -1.86 8.76
C ILE A 7 -2.79 -0.46 8.23
N LYS A 8 -3.85 0.19 8.72
CA LYS A 8 -4.16 1.57 8.33
C LYS A 8 -3.02 2.52 8.65
N GLN A 9 -2.40 2.45 9.82
CA GLN A 9 -1.31 3.35 10.19
C GLN A 9 -0.13 3.23 9.23
N ILE A 10 0.29 2.00 8.94
CA ILE A 10 1.41 1.73 8.03
C ILE A 10 1.06 2.23 6.62
N VAL A 11 -0.12 1.84 6.11
CA VAL A 11 -0.53 2.08 4.73
C VAL A 11 -0.88 3.54 4.46
N SER A 12 -1.43 4.26 5.44
CA SER A 12 -1.79 5.69 5.32
C SER A 12 -0.60 6.59 5.01
N SER A 13 0.61 6.15 5.31
CA SER A 13 1.84 6.88 4.97
C SER A 13 2.12 6.90 3.45
N VAL A 14 1.64 5.91 2.71
CA VAL A 14 1.93 5.72 1.28
C VAL A 14 0.71 5.83 0.38
N SER A 15 -0.47 5.48 0.89
CA SER A 15 -1.69 5.36 0.09
C SER A 15 -2.93 5.43 0.98
N LYS A 16 -4.12 5.52 0.38
CA LYS A 16 -5.37 5.53 1.15
C LYS A 16 -5.91 4.10 1.27
N PRO A 17 -5.94 3.49 2.47
CA PRO A 17 -6.45 2.14 2.67
C PRO A 17 -7.97 2.09 2.50
N LEU A 18 -8.43 1.12 1.71
CA LEU A 18 -9.86 0.90 1.43
C LEU A 18 -10.39 -0.30 2.21
N GLU A 19 -9.80 -1.48 2.00
CA GLU A 19 -10.31 -2.74 2.56
C GLU A 19 -9.19 -3.78 2.73
N ILE A 20 -9.27 -4.62 3.76
CA ILE A 20 -8.35 -5.75 3.94
C ILE A 20 -8.81 -6.97 3.14
N ASP A 21 -7.85 -7.74 2.62
CA ASP A 21 -8.13 -9.00 1.95
C ASP A 21 -8.76 -10.03 2.93
N LEU A 22 -9.57 -10.95 2.39
CA LEU A 22 -10.24 -11.99 3.17
C LEU A 22 -9.26 -12.88 3.93
N ALA A 23 -8.12 -13.24 3.34
CA ALA A 23 -7.12 -14.07 4.01
C ALA A 23 -6.44 -13.32 5.17
N THR A 24 -6.24 -12.01 5.02
CA THR A 24 -5.73 -11.14 6.10
C THR A 24 -6.77 -10.95 7.20
N LYS A 25 -8.04 -10.76 6.83
CA LYS A 25 -9.16 -10.68 7.78
C LYS A 25 -9.33 -11.97 8.58
N GLY A 26 -9.24 -13.12 7.90
CA GLY A 26 -9.32 -14.45 8.49
C GLY A 26 -8.03 -14.94 9.15
N ARG A 27 -6.93 -14.18 9.06
CA ARG A 27 -5.59 -14.54 9.58
C ARG A 27 -5.08 -15.90 9.08
N THR A 28 -5.49 -16.32 7.88
CA THR A 28 -5.06 -17.58 7.27
C THR A 28 -3.70 -17.46 6.59
N ARG A 29 -3.24 -16.23 6.32
CA ARG A 29 -1.87 -15.91 5.86
C ARG A 29 -1.22 -14.94 6.83
N LEU A 30 -0.30 -15.45 7.65
CA LEU A 30 0.38 -14.67 8.68
C LEU A 30 1.66 -13.97 8.18
N SER A 31 2.26 -14.47 7.10
CA SER A 31 3.49 -13.91 6.52
C SER A 31 3.27 -12.62 5.73
N MET A 32 2.03 -12.35 5.29
CA MET A 32 1.71 -11.21 4.44
C MET A 32 0.30 -10.70 4.73
N ALA A 33 0.20 -9.38 4.93
CA ALA A 33 -1.08 -8.69 4.97
C ALA A 33 -1.35 -8.06 3.59
N LYS A 34 -2.51 -8.37 3.00
CA LYS A 34 -2.95 -7.80 1.73
C LYS A 34 -4.08 -6.81 1.99
N VAL A 35 -4.01 -5.66 1.33
CA VAL A 35 -4.93 -4.54 1.50
C VAL A 35 -5.19 -3.90 0.15
N ARG A 36 -6.46 -3.60 -0.12
CA ARG A 36 -6.88 -2.79 -1.25
C ARG A 36 -6.67 -1.32 -0.90
N VAL A 37 -5.96 -0.60 -1.77
CA VAL A 37 -5.56 0.79 -1.55
C VAL A 37 -5.88 1.64 -2.77
N GLU A 38 -6.11 2.93 -2.53
CA GLU A 38 -6.15 3.96 -3.56
C GLU A 38 -4.76 4.61 -3.65
N ILE A 39 -4.16 4.58 -4.84
CA ILE A 39 -2.80 5.08 -5.11
C ILE A 39 -2.82 6.20 -6.13
N ASP A 40 -1.91 7.16 -5.97
CA ASP A 40 -1.65 8.21 -6.94
C ASP A 40 -0.60 7.75 -7.95
N LEU A 41 -1.01 7.48 -9.18
CA LEU A 41 -0.15 7.01 -10.27
C LEU A 41 0.79 8.09 -10.81
N LEU A 42 0.61 9.35 -10.41
CA LEU A 42 1.51 10.45 -10.77
C LEU A 42 2.77 10.49 -9.88
N LYS A 43 2.69 9.87 -8.69
CA LYS A 43 3.78 9.83 -7.71
C LYS A 43 4.55 8.51 -7.80
N PRO A 44 5.85 8.51 -7.47
CA PRO A 44 6.61 7.27 -7.34
C PRO A 44 6.01 6.40 -6.23
N GLN A 45 5.94 5.08 -6.47
CA GLN A 45 5.51 4.13 -5.45
C GLN A 45 6.69 3.78 -4.51
N HIS A 46 6.44 3.81 -3.20
CA HIS A 46 7.43 3.42 -2.19
C HIS A 46 7.49 1.89 -2.06
N GLU A 47 8.69 1.32 -2.15
CA GLU A 47 8.90 -0.14 -2.02
C GLU A 47 9.01 -0.62 -0.57
N SER A 48 9.21 0.31 0.37
CA SER A 48 9.29 0.00 1.80
C SER A 48 8.95 1.21 2.65
N VAL A 49 8.50 0.97 3.88
CA VAL A 49 8.29 1.99 4.90
C VAL A 49 8.97 1.59 6.19
N TYR A 50 9.56 2.55 6.90
CA TYR A 50 10.12 2.30 8.22
C TYR A 50 9.02 2.45 9.27
N VAL A 51 8.76 1.37 10.00
CA VAL A 51 7.76 1.34 11.07
C VAL A 51 8.47 1.52 12.40
N VAL A 52 8.11 2.57 13.12
CA VAL A 52 8.61 2.84 14.48
C VAL A 52 7.64 2.27 15.50
N LEU A 53 8.17 1.46 16.41
CA LEU A 53 7.47 0.95 17.58
C LEU A 53 7.78 1.87 18.76
N ILE A 54 6.75 2.58 19.20
CA ILE A 54 6.83 3.46 20.36
C ILE A 54 6.46 2.64 21.59
N HIS A 55 7.36 2.61 22.56
CA HIS A 55 7.16 2.00 23.86
C HIS A 55 7.27 3.10 24.91
N GLU A 56 6.35 3.11 25.88
CA GLU A 56 6.23 4.20 26.87
C GLU A 56 7.51 4.40 27.70
N ASN A 57 8.27 3.32 27.95
CA ASN A 57 9.44 3.32 28.86
C ASN A 57 10.69 2.66 28.27
N SER A 58 10.78 2.44 26.96
CA SER A 58 11.96 1.81 26.36
C SER A 58 12.43 2.54 25.10
N LEU A 59 13.65 2.21 24.66
CA LEU A 59 14.21 2.73 23.42
C LEU A 59 13.25 2.43 22.26
N GLN A 60 12.99 3.44 21.43
CA GLN A 60 12.19 3.25 20.22
C GLN A 60 12.93 2.27 19.32
N THR A 61 12.23 1.21 18.94
CA THR A 61 12.74 0.24 17.97
C THR A 61 11.95 0.38 16.68
N GLY A 62 12.49 -0.09 15.58
CA GLY A 62 11.77 -0.05 14.32
C GLY A 62 12.28 -1.08 13.34
N PHE A 63 11.52 -1.28 12.29
CA PHE A 63 11.86 -2.23 11.24
C PHE A 63 11.42 -1.71 9.88
N MET A 64 12.11 -2.17 8.84
CA MET A 64 11.75 -1.86 7.46
C MET A 64 10.68 -2.84 6.99
N GLN A 65 9.49 -2.32 6.73
CA GLN A 65 8.38 -3.09 6.17
C GLN A 65 8.41 -2.97 4.65
N LYS A 66 8.65 -4.09 3.95
CA LYS A 66 8.54 -4.17 2.49
C LYS A 66 7.08 -4.02 2.05
N LEU A 67 6.87 -3.29 0.95
CA LEU A 67 5.59 -3.11 0.28
C LEU A 67 5.66 -3.74 -1.11
N GLU A 68 4.65 -4.53 -1.45
CA GLU A 68 4.51 -5.12 -2.78
C GLU A 68 3.17 -4.72 -3.36
N TYR A 69 3.19 -4.03 -4.50
CA TYR A 69 1.98 -3.62 -5.19
C TYR A 69 1.60 -4.67 -6.22
N GLU A 70 0.31 -4.99 -6.26
CA GLU A 70 -0.26 -5.91 -7.24
C GLU A 70 -1.29 -5.18 -8.09
N GLY A 71 -1.30 -5.45 -9.39
CA GLY A 71 -2.33 -4.92 -10.30
C GLY A 71 -2.30 -3.40 -10.48
N ILE A 72 -1.13 -2.74 -10.40
CA ILE A 72 -1.02 -1.31 -10.71
C ILE A 72 -1.50 -1.06 -12.15
N PRO A 73 -2.55 -0.24 -12.35
CA PRO A 73 -3.02 0.05 -13.69
C PRO A 73 -2.03 0.92 -14.45
N LYS A 74 -1.91 0.67 -15.76
CA LYS A 74 -1.11 1.51 -16.65
C LYS A 74 -1.73 2.91 -16.72
N TYR A 75 -0.91 3.95 -16.61
CA TYR A 75 -1.36 5.33 -16.75
C TYR A 75 -0.49 6.09 -17.75
N TYR A 76 -1.12 6.76 -18.71
CA TYR A 76 -0.43 7.59 -19.68
C TYR A 76 -0.55 9.07 -19.33
N LYS A 77 0.59 9.69 -18.95
CA LYS A 77 0.65 11.07 -18.47
C LYS A 77 0.17 12.10 -19.51
N HIS A 78 0.43 11.84 -20.79
CA HIS A 78 0.09 12.78 -21.86
C HIS A 78 -1.42 12.90 -22.11
N CYS A 79 -2.16 11.78 -22.11
CA CYS A 79 -3.61 11.81 -22.34
C CYS A 79 -4.46 11.71 -21.07
N LYS A 80 -3.82 11.53 -19.90
CA LYS A 80 -4.48 11.36 -18.59
C LYS A 80 -5.50 10.21 -18.54
N LYS A 81 -5.25 9.12 -19.29
CA LYS A 81 -6.12 7.93 -19.33
C LYS A 81 -5.40 6.71 -18.74
N LEU A 82 -6.19 5.82 -18.15
CA LEU A 82 -5.75 4.50 -17.70
C LEU A 82 -5.73 3.50 -18.88
N GLY A 83 -4.93 2.45 -18.74
CA GLY A 83 -4.92 1.29 -19.64
C GLY A 83 -3.77 1.23 -20.65
N HIS A 84 -2.96 2.28 -20.80
CA HIS A 84 -1.82 2.28 -21.73
C HIS A 84 -0.67 3.17 -21.23
N THR A 85 0.52 3.00 -21.82
CA THR A 85 1.74 3.76 -21.49
C THR A 85 2.38 4.47 -22.69
N THR A 86 2.07 4.07 -23.92
CA THR A 86 2.71 4.61 -25.14
C THR A 86 1.74 4.83 -26.30
N ASN A 87 0.74 3.96 -26.48
CA ASN A 87 -0.22 4.04 -27.59
C ASN A 87 -1.56 4.67 -27.16
N CYS A 88 -1.60 6.00 -27.14
CA CYS A 88 -2.85 6.74 -26.96
C CYS A 88 -3.68 6.70 -28.23
N ARG A 89 -4.57 5.71 -28.35
CA ARG A 89 -5.65 5.78 -29.34
C ARG A 89 -6.64 6.86 -28.89
N ARG A 90 -6.70 7.98 -29.63
CA ARG A 90 -7.83 8.91 -29.54
C ARG A 90 -9.05 8.15 -30.05
N VAL A 91 -9.85 7.66 -29.11
CA VAL A 91 -11.26 7.36 -29.34
C VAL A 91 -12.02 8.63 -29.00
#